data_AF-A0AA95DY00-F1
#
_entry.id   AF-A0AA95DY00-F1
#
_cell.length_a   1.000
_cell.length_b   1.000
_cell.length_c   1.000
_cell.angle_alpha   90.00
_cell.angle_beta   90.00
_cell.angle_gamma   90.00
#
_symmetry.space_group_name_H-M   'P 1'
#
loop_
_entity.id
_entity.type
_entity.pdbx_description
1 polymer ?
#
loop_
_entity_poly.entity_id
_entity_poly.type
_entity_poly.pdbx_seq_one_letter_code
_entity_poly.pdbx_strand_id
1 'polypeptide(L)' 'MTKTEQSHLLCDECGSEFFNNVSPMKNRCPNCSHLLYGLNNCEHHFKEGRCQQCGCHGQTSK' A
#
# COMPACT_ATOMS: atom_id res chain seq x y z
N MET A 1 20.76 -5.03 -14.07
CA MET A 1 20.81 -5.09 -12.60
C MET A 1 19.74 -4.16 -12.08
N THR A 2 18.70 -4.75 -11.52
CA THR A 2 17.37 -4.16 -11.25
C THR A 2 17.40 -3.30 -10.00
N LYS A 3 17.14 -1.99 -10.11
CA LYS A 3 16.83 -1.18 -8.93
C LYS A 3 15.99 0.03 -9.31
N THR A 4 14.69 -0.18 -9.46
CA THR A 4 13.73 0.92 -9.40
C THR A 4 13.72 1.40 -7.95
N GLU A 5 14.15 2.63 -7.71
CA GLU A 5 14.15 3.26 -6.39
C GLU A 5 12.71 3.57 -5.94
N GLN A 6 11.94 2.53 -5.63
CA GLN A 6 10.62 2.66 -5.03
C GLN A 6 10.81 2.83 -3.53
N SER A 7 10.57 4.03 -3.02
CA SER A 7 10.58 4.27 -1.58
C SER A 7 9.31 3.67 -0.97
N HIS A 8 9.51 2.74 -0.03
CA HIS A 8 8.43 2.17 0.76
C HIS A 8 8.10 3.13 1.90
N LEU A 9 6.81 3.41 2.09
CA LEU A 9 6.28 4.15 3.23
C LEU A 9 5.51 3.19 4.12
N LEU A 10 5.47 3.49 5.42
CA LEU A 10 4.61 2.79 6.37
C LEU A 10 3.26 3.50 6.44
N CYS A 11 2.19 2.71 6.48
CA CYS A 11 0.84 3.22 6.67
C CYS A 11 0.66 3.63 8.14
N ASP A 12 0.27 4.87 8.42
CA ASP A 12 0.04 5.35 9.79
C ASP A 12 -1.16 4.65 10.46
N GLU A 13 -2.08 4.08 9.68
CA GLU A 13 -3.30 3.42 10.17
C GLU A 13 -3.10 1.93 10.48
N CYS A 14 -2.42 1.18 9.61
CA CYS A 14 -2.25 -0.27 9.76
C CYS A 14 -0.79 -0.73 9.91
N GLY A 15 0.18 0.18 9.84
CA GLY A 15 1.60 -0.14 9.91
C GLY A 15 2.15 -0.92 8.71
N SER A 16 1.36 -1.15 7.65
CA SER A 16 1.83 -1.87 6.47
C SER A 16 2.75 -1.03 5.60
N GLU A 17 3.81 -1.64 5.10
CA GLU A 17 4.66 -1.05 4.06
C GLU A 17 3.91 -1.00 2.73
N PHE A 18 3.95 0.13 2.03
CA PHE A 18 3.36 0.32 0.71
C PHE A 18 4.23 1.25 -0.14
N PHE A 19 4.06 1.25 -1.47
CA PHE A 19 4.83 2.13 -2.33
C PHE A 19 4.32 3.58 -2.25
N ASN A 20 5.23 4.55 -2.16
CA ASN A 20 4.84 5.97 -2.08
C ASN A 20 4.03 6.49 -3.29
N ASN A 21 4.12 5.81 -4.43
CA ASN A 21 3.54 6.22 -5.70
C ASN A 21 2.10 5.74 -5.89
N VAL A 22 1.59 4.85 -5.05
CA VAL A 22 0.25 4.28 -5.18
C VAL A 22 -0.79 4.92 -4.27
N SER A 23 -0.38 5.69 -3.27
CA SER A 23 -1.34 6.33 -2.39
C SER A 23 -1.55 7.79 -2.74
N PRO A 24 -2.81 8.24 -2.86
CA PRO A 24 -3.12 9.65 -3.00
C PRO A 24 -2.85 10.45 -1.71
N MET A 25 -2.62 9.78 -0.57
CA MET A 25 -2.44 10.42 0.73
C MET A 25 -1.08 10.08 1.36
N LYS A 26 -0.49 11.09 2.02
CA LYS A 26 0.76 10.94 2.79
C LYS A 26 0.59 9.79 3.81
N ASN A 27 1.51 8.83 3.79
CA ASN A 27 1.59 7.73 4.76
C ASN A 27 0.31 6.90 4.97
N ARG A 28 -0.56 6.73 3.97
CA ARG A 28 -1.70 5.79 4.07
C ARG A 28 -1.69 4.80 2.94
N CYS A 29 -1.90 3.52 3.20
CA CYS A 29 -2.01 2.54 2.13
C CYS A 29 -3.36 2.69 1.38
N PRO A 30 -3.46 2.24 0.12
CA PRO A 30 -4.71 2.32 -0.66
C PRO A 30 -5.91 1.68 0.04
N ASN A 31 -5.66 0.64 0.85
CA ASN A 31 -6.69 -0.09 1.56
C ASN A 31 -7.28 0.73 2.72
N CYS A 32 -6.44 1.32 3.57
CA CYS A 32 -6.90 2.23 4.63
C CYS A 32 -7.54 3.50 4.05
N SER A 33 -7.00 4.03 2.95
CA SER A 33 -7.61 5.15 2.22
C SER A 33 -9.01 4.80 1.69
N HIS A 34 -9.20 3.58 1.18
CA HIS A 34 -10.51 3.08 0.77
C HIS A 34 -11.47 2.91 1.96
N LEU A 35 -11.00 2.26 3.04
CA LEU A 35 -11.82 1.97 4.22
C LEU A 35 -12.28 3.24 4.95
N LEU A 36 -11.38 4.23 5.10
CA LEU A 36 -11.64 5.44 5.88
C LEU A 36 -12.34 6.54 5.07
N TYR A 37 -12.04 6.63 3.78
CA TYR A 37 -12.50 7.74 2.93
C TYR A 37 -13.28 7.33 1.69
N GLY A 38 -13.49 6.04 1.44
CA GLY A 38 -14.17 5.55 0.24
C GLY A 38 -13.42 5.80 -1.07
N LEU A 39 -12.10 6.05 -1.00
CA LEU A 39 -11.24 6.24 -2.18
C LEU A 39 -11.07 4.93 -2.96
N ASN A 40 -10.62 5.00 -4.22
CA ASN A 40 -10.38 3.79 -5.01
C ASN A 40 -9.34 2.89 -4.33
N ASN A 41 -9.71 1.63 -4.06
CA ASN A 41 -8.80 0.65 -3.49
C ASN A 41 -7.82 0.13 -4.56
N CYS A 42 -6.68 -0.39 -4.12
CA CYS A 42 -5.83 -1.20 -4.96
C CYS A 42 -6.47 -2.57 -5.17
N GLU A 43 -6.57 -3.03 -6.41
CA GLU A 43 -6.80 -4.45 -6.67
C GLU A 43 -5.54 -5.20 -6.26
N HIS A 44 -5.58 -5.88 -5.12
CA HIS A 44 -4.38 -6.43 -4.52
C HIS A 44 -3.95 -7.72 -5.25
N HIS A 45 -2.96 -7.59 -6.14
CA HIS A 45 -2.28 -8.72 -6.77
C HIS A 45 -1.07 -9.17 -5.94
N PHE A 46 -1.28 -10.11 -5.02
CA PHE A 46 -0.21 -10.64 -4.17
C PHE A 46 0.67 -11.64 -4.93
N LYS A 47 1.99 -11.40 -4.90
CA LYS A 47 3.01 -12.34 -5.36
C LYS A 47 4.13 -12.35 -4.32
N GLU A 48 4.50 -13.55 -3.85
CA GLU A 48 5.52 -13.72 -2.80
C GLU A 48 5.22 -12.93 -1.51
N GLY A 49 3.93 -12.83 -1.13
CA GLY A 49 3.51 -12.19 0.12
C GLY A 49 3.47 -10.65 0.08
N ARG A 50 3.72 -10.03 -1.09
CA ARG A 50 3.55 -8.59 -1.31
C ARG A 50 2.70 -8.30 -2.52
N CYS A 51 1.88 -7.26 -2.43
CA CYS A 51 1.15 -6.78 -3.59
C CYS A 51 2.13 -6.19 -4.59
N GLN A 52 2.13 -6.69 -5.82
CA GLN A 52 3.02 -6.18 -6.89
C GLN A 52 2.67 -4.74 -7.28
N GLN A 53 1.41 -4.35 -7.07
CA GLN A 53 0.90 -3.04 -7.47
C GLN A 53 1.14 -1.99 -6.39
N CYS A 54 0.79 -2.26 -5.13
CA CYS A 54 0.90 -1.29 -4.03
C CYS A 54 1.99 -1.59 -3.00
N GLY A 55 2.68 -2.72 -3.09
CA GLY A 55 3.73 -3.12 -2.13
C GLY A 55 3.19 -3.62 -0.79
N CYS A 56 1.90 -3.38 -0.52
CA CYS A 56 1.23 -3.78 0.71
C CYS A 56 1.23 -5.30 0.90
N HIS A 57 1.45 -5.72 2.14
CA HIS A 57 1.32 -7.11 2.58
C HIS A 57 -0.15 -7.54 2.79
N GLY A 58 -1.10 -6.63 2.56
CA GLY A 58 -2.53 -6.92 2.70
C GLY A 58 -3.03 -6.90 4.14
N GLN A 59 -2.25 -6.37 5.09
CA GLN A 59 -2.77 -6.18 6.44
C GLN A 59 -3.72 -4.99 6.44
N THR A 60 -4.98 -5.27 6.76
CA THR A 60 -5.96 -4.26 7.16
C THR A 60 -6.00 -4.24 8.68
N SER A 61 -6.09 -3.05 9.27
CA SER A 61 -6.39 -2.97 10.71
C SER A 61 -7.74 -3.66 10.97
N LYS A 62 -7.82 -4.45 12.04
CA LYS A 62 -9.09 -4.89 12.62
C LYS A 62 -9.76 -3.75 13.38
#